data_AF-A0A940ZJ75-F1
#
_entry.id   AF-A0A940ZJ75-F1
#
_cell.length_a   1.000
_cell.length_b   1.000
_cell.length_c   1.000
_cell.angle_alpha   90.00
_cell.angle_beta   90.00
_cell.angle_gamma   90.00
#
_symmetry.space_group_name_H-M   'P 1'
#
loop_
_entity.id
_entity.type
_entity.pdbx_description
1 polymer ?
#
loop_
_entity_poly.entity_id
_entity_poly.type
_entity_poly.pdbx_seq_one_letter_code
_entity_poly.pdbx_strand_id
1 'polypeptide(L)'
;MPGMSGAAAEKPGDQTPAAQETKTEEAPTIEISPEKQQLIGVKIATVSVQPLKKVVRTVGTVEYDQTKVYNVNTKVEGWIEKLHVNYTGVFVKNGEPLVEIYSPELWATQQEFINMVRWAK
;
A
#
# COMPACT_ATOMS: atom_id res chain seq x y z
N MET A 1 80.58 57.57 3.82
CA MET A 1 81.21 56.80 2.72
C MET A 1 80.94 55.32 2.98
N PRO A 2 80.81 54.43 1.97
CA PRO A 2 80.19 54.49 0.64
C PRO A 2 79.14 53.34 0.48
N GLY A 3 78.07 53.46 -0.32
CA GLY A 3 78.01 53.17 -1.77
C GLY A 3 76.83 52.21 -2.01
N MET A 4 75.78 52.60 -2.76
CA MET A 4 75.58 52.35 -4.21
C MET A 4 75.66 50.85 -4.56
N SER A 5 74.75 50.19 -5.27
CA SER A 5 73.99 50.54 -6.48
C SER A 5 73.14 49.29 -6.82
N GLY A 6 71.86 49.41 -7.21
CA GLY A 6 71.43 49.22 -8.61
C GLY A 6 70.14 48.38 -8.61
N ALA A 7 68.98 48.87 -9.07
CA ALA A 7 68.54 49.14 -10.45
C ALA A 7 67.82 47.94 -11.13
N ALA A 8 66.55 48.22 -11.47
CA ALA A 8 65.79 47.81 -12.66
C ALA A 8 64.93 46.51 -12.68
N ALA A 9 63.63 46.74 -12.98
CA ALA A 9 62.74 46.09 -13.97
C ALA A 9 62.40 44.58 -13.80
N GLU A 10 61.25 43.99 -14.15
CA GLU A 10 59.98 44.35 -14.83
C GLU A 10 58.96 43.20 -14.57
N LYS A 11 57.66 43.44 -14.73
CA LYS A 11 56.47 42.53 -14.63
C LYS A 11 56.53 41.37 -15.67
N PRO A 12 55.73 40.25 -15.65
CA PRO A 12 54.27 40.22 -15.39
C PRO A 12 53.62 38.91 -14.84
N GLY A 13 52.36 39.04 -14.40
CA GLY A 13 51.29 38.06 -14.63
C GLY A 13 51.27 36.78 -13.79
N ASP A 14 50.34 36.72 -12.82
CA ASP A 14 49.58 35.49 -12.62
C ASP A 14 48.12 35.84 -12.34
N GLN A 15 47.24 35.33 -13.20
CA GLN A 15 45.79 35.46 -13.08
C GLN A 15 45.32 34.26 -12.28
N THR A 16 44.78 34.47 -11.08
CA THR A 16 44.01 33.45 -10.38
C THR A 16 42.52 33.86 -10.41
N PRO A 17 41.59 32.96 -10.74
CA PRO A 17 40.25 33.31 -11.18
C PRO A 17 39.33 33.72 -10.03
N ALA A 18 38.37 34.57 -10.35
CA ALA A 18 37.29 35.01 -9.49
C ALA A 18 36.58 33.84 -8.78
N ALA A 19 36.75 33.74 -7.47
CA ALA A 19 35.79 33.06 -6.62
C ALA A 19 34.57 33.98 -6.48
N GLN A 20 33.47 33.62 -7.16
CA GLN A 20 32.19 34.25 -6.96
C GLN A 20 31.80 34.11 -5.49
N GLU A 21 31.83 35.21 -4.75
CA GLU A 21 31.19 35.31 -3.45
C GLU A 21 29.71 35.01 -3.64
N THR A 22 29.32 33.80 -3.28
CA THR A 22 27.91 33.43 -3.20
C THR A 22 27.39 34.15 -1.96
N LYS A 23 26.86 35.36 -2.17
CA LYS A 23 26.17 36.14 -1.15
C LYS A 23 24.94 35.35 -0.73
N THR A 24 25.08 34.51 0.30
CA THR A 24 23.96 33.93 1.02
C THR A 24 23.21 35.10 1.65
N GLU A 25 22.03 35.40 1.12
CA GLU A 25 21.10 36.33 1.73
C GLU A 25 20.75 35.81 3.13
N GLU A 26 21.39 36.38 4.14
CA GLU A 26 21.03 36.15 5.54
C GLU A 26 19.59 36.61 5.73
N ALA A 27 18.74 35.72 6.26
CA ALA A 27 17.39 36.08 6.62
C ALA A 27 17.42 37.30 7.56
N PRO A 28 16.49 38.26 7.41
CA PRO A 28 16.46 39.45 8.25
C PRO A 28 16.37 39.03 9.72
N THR A 29 17.43 39.31 10.48
CA THR A 29 17.47 39.05 11.91
C THR A 29 16.74 40.18 12.62
N ILE A 30 15.65 39.84 13.32
CA ILE A 30 14.83 40.80 14.06
C ILE A 30 15.24 40.72 15.53
N GLU A 31 15.80 41.81 16.05
CA GLU A 31 16.14 41.94 17.46
C GLU A 31 14.96 42.50 18.27
N ILE A 32 14.60 41.81 19.35
CA ILE A 32 13.53 42.22 20.26
C ILE A 32 14.13 42.35 21.65
N SER A 33 13.84 43.46 22.35
CA SER A 33 14.39 43.69 23.69
C SER A 33 13.88 42.67 24.72
N PRO A 34 14.71 42.24 25.70
CA PRO A 34 14.33 41.25 26.70
C PRO A 34 13.07 41.62 27.50
N GLU A 35 12.88 42.91 27.80
CA GLU A 35 11.69 43.42 28.48
C GLU A 35 10.42 43.18 27.66
N LYS A 36 10.49 43.40 26.34
CA LYS A 36 9.37 43.13 25.43
C LYS A 36 9.13 41.63 25.29
N GLN A 37 10.18 40.81 25.21
CA GLN A 37 10.05 39.35 25.17
C GLN A 37 9.38 38.79 26.44
N GLN A 38 9.69 39.36 27.60
CA GLN A 38 9.08 38.98 28.88
C GLN A 38 7.62 39.44 28.97
N LEU A 39 7.31 40.68 28.55
CA LEU A 39 5.94 41.20 28.55
C LEU A 39 4.99 40.39 27.66
N ILE A 40 5.47 39.89 26.52
CA ILE A 40 4.67 39.07 25.59
C ILE A 40 4.70 37.56 25.92
N GLY A 41 5.51 37.14 26.89
CA GLY A 41 5.56 35.76 27.38
C GLY A 41 6.13 34.75 26.37
N VAL A 42 7.24 35.07 25.69
CA VAL A 42 7.87 34.16 24.72
C VAL A 42 8.26 32.83 25.39
N LYS A 43 7.87 31.71 24.76
CA LYS A 43 8.29 30.36 25.13
C LYS A 43 9.10 29.74 24.01
N ILE A 44 10.31 29.30 24.32
CA ILE A 44 11.18 28.59 23.38
C ILE A 44 11.20 27.10 23.72
N ALA A 45 11.41 26.25 22.71
CA ALA A 45 11.63 24.83 22.87
C ALA A 45 12.75 24.38 21.92
N THR A 46 13.59 23.44 22.37
CA THR A 46 14.66 22.86 21.54
C THR A 46 14.07 21.96 20.46
N VAL A 47 14.54 22.10 19.23
CA VAL A 47 14.11 21.25 18.12
C VAL A 47 14.60 19.83 18.35
N SER A 48 13.70 18.85 18.26
CA SER A 48 14.03 17.42 18.40
C SER A 48 13.23 16.61 17.38
N VAL A 49 13.88 15.61 16.79
CA VAL A 49 13.20 14.62 15.95
C VAL A 49 12.58 13.57 16.86
N GLN A 50 11.26 13.44 16.83
CA GLN A 50 10.52 12.50 17.66
C GLN A 50 9.48 11.74 16.81
N PRO A 51 9.16 10.46 17.14
CA PRO A 51 8.10 9.73 16.47
C PRO A 51 6.73 10.38 16.72
N LEU A 52 6.09 10.88 15.68
CA LEU A 52 4.75 11.44 15.76
C LEU A 52 3.71 10.31 15.86
N LYS A 53 3.07 10.17 17.03
CA LYS A 53 1.97 9.22 17.22
C LYS A 53 0.64 9.93 16.98
N LYS A 54 -0.01 9.65 15.85
CA LYS A 54 -1.38 10.10 15.56
C LYS A 54 -2.33 8.94 15.75
N VAL A 55 -3.28 9.08 16.69
CA VAL A 55 -4.35 8.09 16.88
C VAL A 55 -5.45 8.39 15.86
N VAL A 56 -5.66 7.48 14.92
CA VAL A 56 -6.77 7.55 13.97
C VAL A 56 -7.84 6.57 14.42
N ARG A 57 -9.06 7.09 14.67
CA ARG A 57 -10.25 6.26 14.93
C ARG A 57 -11.07 6.22 13.66
N THR A 58 -11.32 5.01 13.17
CA THR A 58 -12.15 4.75 12.00
C THR A 58 -13.16 3.64 12.31
N VAL A 59 -14.19 3.56 11.49
CA VAL A 59 -15.11 2.42 11.45
C VAL A 59 -14.57 1.36 10.48
N GLY A 60 -15.00 0.12 10.66
CA GLY A 60 -14.74 -0.99 9.74
C GLY A 60 -16.00 -1.83 9.57
N THR A 61 -16.08 -2.53 8.45
CA THR A 61 -17.19 -3.44 8.14
C THR A 61 -16.74 -4.88 8.36
N VAL A 62 -17.61 -5.70 8.94
CA VAL A 62 -17.39 -7.16 9.02
C VAL A 62 -18.01 -7.77 7.78
N GLU A 63 -17.19 -8.40 6.95
CA GLU A 63 -17.61 -9.09 5.74
C GLU A 63 -17.40 -10.59 5.87
N TYR A 64 -18.08 -11.35 5.00
CA TYR A 64 -17.86 -12.78 4.88
C TYR A 64 -16.44 -13.07 4.42
N ASP A 65 -15.88 -14.15 4.95
CA ASP A 65 -14.62 -14.69 4.47
C ASP A 65 -14.82 -15.25 3.05
N GLN A 66 -14.43 -14.47 2.04
CA GLN A 66 -14.59 -14.83 0.62
C GLN A 66 -13.87 -16.14 0.27
N THR A 67 -12.87 -16.57 1.06
CA THR A 67 -12.17 -17.84 0.82
C THR A 67 -13.02 -19.07 1.19
N LYS A 68 -14.09 -18.87 1.96
CA LYS A 68 -15.04 -19.93 2.38
C LYS A 68 -16.33 -19.91 1.57
N VAL A 69 -16.43 -19.04 0.56
CA VAL A 69 -17.57 -18.96 -0.34
C VAL A 69 -17.30 -19.86 -1.55
N TYR A 70 -18.16 -20.85 -1.77
CA TYR A 70 -18.04 -21.79 -2.88
C TYR A 70 -19.28 -21.73 -3.77
N ASN A 71 -19.08 -21.76 -5.08
CA ASN A 71 -20.14 -21.88 -6.07
C ASN A 71 -20.22 -23.34 -6.53
N VAL A 72 -21.32 -24.01 -6.20
CA VAL A 72 -21.57 -25.40 -6.59
C VAL A 72 -22.45 -25.40 -7.84
N ASN A 73 -21.89 -25.85 -8.96
CA ASN A 73 -22.61 -25.94 -10.24
C ASN A 73 -22.83 -27.40 -10.62
N THR A 74 -23.95 -27.66 -11.28
CA THR A 74 -24.27 -28.99 -11.79
C THR A 74 -23.46 -29.24 -13.07
N LYS A 75 -22.93 -30.46 -13.21
CA LYS A 75 -22.20 -30.87 -14.44
C LYS A 75 -23.11 -31.47 -15.51
N VAL A 76 -24.38 -31.68 -15.16
CA VAL A 76 -25.39 -32.31 -15.98
C VAL A 76 -26.65 -31.46 -15.94
N GLU A 77 -27.42 -31.49 -17.02
CA GLU A 77 -28.75 -30.90 -17.05
C GLU A 77 -29.75 -31.82 -16.37
N GLY A 78 -30.71 -31.25 -15.63
CA GLY A 78 -31.66 -32.03 -14.87
C GLY A 78 -32.65 -31.19 -14.07
N TRP A 79 -33.55 -31.90 -13.40
CA TRP A 79 -34.60 -31.33 -12.55
C TRP A 79 -34.21 -31.47 -11.09
N ILE A 80 -34.46 -30.44 -10.29
CA ILE A 80 -34.28 -30.50 -8.84
C ILE A 80 -35.41 -31.35 -8.25
N GLU A 81 -35.06 -32.44 -7.57
CA GLU A 81 -36.02 -33.30 -6.87
C GLU A 81 -36.23 -32.85 -5.43
N LYS A 82 -35.13 -32.46 -4.76
CA LYS A 82 -35.16 -32.02 -3.38
C LYS A 82 -34.14 -30.92 -3.12
N LEU A 83 -34.57 -29.88 -2.43
CA LEU A 83 -33.71 -28.79 -2.01
C LEU A 83 -33.59 -28.81 -0.49
N HIS A 84 -32.41 -29.15 0.02
CA HIS A 84 -32.13 -29.19 1.46
C HIS A 84 -31.80 -27.80 1.99
N VAL A 85 -31.20 -26.95 1.15
CA VAL A 85 -30.82 -25.57 1.50
C VAL A 85 -31.61 -24.61 0.62
N ASN A 86 -32.64 -23.98 1.18
CA ASN A 86 -33.61 -23.17 0.44
C ASN A 86 -33.47 -21.64 0.65
N TYR A 87 -32.53 -21.17 1.48
CA TYR A 87 -32.28 -19.74 1.68
C TYR A 87 -30.80 -19.43 1.90
N THR A 88 -30.43 -18.18 1.62
CA THR A 88 -29.06 -17.67 1.81
C THR A 88 -28.78 -17.43 3.29
N GLY A 89 -27.59 -17.83 3.75
CA GLY A 89 -27.17 -17.67 5.15
C GLY A 89 -27.42 -18.90 6.04
N VAL A 90 -27.92 -20.00 5.48
CA VAL A 90 -27.89 -21.31 6.14
C VAL A 90 -26.45 -21.73 6.37
N PHE A 91 -26.12 -22.10 7.61
CA PHE A 91 -24.84 -22.73 7.90
C PHE A 91 -24.88 -24.20 7.45
N VAL A 92 -23.96 -24.56 6.56
CA VAL A 92 -23.80 -25.93 6.06
C VAL A 92 -22.42 -26.45 6.40
N LYS A 93 -22.31 -27.76 6.67
CA LYS A 93 -21.02 -28.43 6.88
C LYS A 93 -20.52 -29.09 5.61
N ASN A 94 -19.23 -29.37 5.54
CA ASN A 94 -18.67 -30.16 4.45
C ASN A 94 -19.32 -31.55 4.42
N GLY A 95 -19.81 -31.95 3.24
CA GLY A 95 -20.50 -33.23 3.02
C GLY A 95 -22.01 -33.19 3.27
N GLU A 96 -22.56 -32.06 3.71
CA GLU A 96 -24.00 -31.91 3.87
C GLU A 96 -24.69 -31.79 2.50
N PRO A 97 -25.77 -32.56 2.24
CA PRO A 97 -26.46 -32.50 0.96
C PRO A 97 -27.11 -31.14 0.78
N LEU A 98 -26.85 -30.50 -0.38
CA LEU A 98 -27.43 -29.19 -0.72
C LEU A 98 -28.71 -29.36 -1.55
N VAL A 99 -28.64 -30.22 -2.56
CA VAL A 99 -29.68 -30.45 -3.55
C VAL A 99 -29.59 -31.88 -4.10
N GLU A 100 -30.73 -32.48 -4.41
CA GLU A 100 -30.85 -33.73 -5.15
C GLU A 100 -31.38 -33.40 -6.56
N ILE A 101 -30.72 -33.92 -7.59
CA ILE A 101 -31.00 -33.59 -8.99
C ILE A 101 -31.13 -34.88 -9.79
N TYR A 102 -32.19 -34.95 -10.57
CA TYR A 102 -32.41 -35.99 -11.56
C TYR A 102 -32.07 -35.52 -12.97
N SER A 103 -31.19 -36.24 -13.64
CA SER A 103 -30.81 -35.97 -15.04
C SER A 103 -31.30 -37.09 -15.96
N PRO A 104 -32.30 -36.82 -16.84
CA PRO A 104 -32.79 -37.82 -17.78
C PRO A 104 -31.70 -38.31 -18.76
N GLU A 105 -30.85 -37.39 -19.22
CA GLU A 105 -29.76 -37.69 -20.16
C GLU A 105 -28.70 -38.59 -19.52
N LEU A 106 -28.27 -38.28 -18.29
CA LEU A 106 -27.31 -39.10 -17.55
C LEU A 106 -27.89 -40.51 -17.30
N TRP A 107 -29.17 -40.59 -16.93
CA TRP A 107 -29.85 -41.86 -16.71
C TRP A 107 -29.91 -42.71 -17.99
N ALA A 108 -30.29 -42.12 -19.11
CA ALA A 108 -30.33 -42.80 -20.41
C ALA A 108 -28.93 -43.32 -20.80
N THR A 109 -27.90 -42.46 -20.67
CA THR A 109 -26.51 -42.83 -20.99
C THR A 109 -26.01 -43.98 -20.12
N GLN A 110 -26.34 -43.97 -18.83
CA GLN A 110 -25.99 -45.06 -17.91
C GLN A 110 -26.66 -46.37 -18.33
N GLN A 111 -27.93 -46.33 -18.74
CA GLN A 111 -28.66 -47.50 -19.21
C GLN A 111 -28.06 -48.07 -20.49
N GLU A 112 -27.68 -47.21 -21.44
CA GLU A 112 -27.00 -47.62 -22.67
C GLU A 112 -25.63 -48.26 -22.37
N PHE A 113 -24.84 -47.66 -21.49
CA PHE A 113 -23.55 -48.21 -21.08
C PHE A 113 -23.69 -49.61 -20.47
N ILE A 114 -24.67 -49.80 -19.56
CA ILE A 114 -24.95 -51.11 -18.95
C ILE A 114 -25.34 -52.13 -20.03
N ASN A 115 -26.13 -51.72 -21.02
CA ASN A 115 -26.53 -52.60 -22.13
C ASN A 115 -25.33 -53.02 -22.98
N MET A 116 -24.43 -52.08 -23.32
CA MET A 116 -23.21 -52.38 -24.08
C MET A 116 -22.30 -53.36 -23.34
N VAL A 117 -22.10 -53.17 -22.02
CA VAL A 117 -21.29 -54.09 -21.20
C VAL A 117 -21.91 -55.49 -21.14
N ARG A 118 -23.24 -55.59 -21.11
CA ARG A 118 -23.94 -56.89 -21.11
C ARG A 118 -23.81 -57.64 -22.44
N TRP A 119 -23.82 -56.93 -23.57
CA TRP A 119 -23.70 -57.55 -24.89
C TRP A 119 -22.26 -57.88 -25.29
N ALA A 120 -21.27 -57.30 -24.61
CA ALA A 120 -19.86 -57.60 -24.81
C ALA A 120 -19.41 -58.93 -24.16
N LYS A 121 -20.34 -59.70 -23.60
CA LYS A 121 -20.11 -60.99 -22.94
C LYS A 121 -20.88 -62.09 -23.67
#